data_AF-D6U431-F1
#
_entry.id   AF-D6U431-F1
#
_cell.length_a   1.000
_cell.length_b   1.000
_cell.length_c   1.000
_cell.angle_alpha   90.00
_cell.angle_beta   90.00
_cell.angle_gamma   90.00
#
_symmetry.space_group_name_H-M   'P 1'
#
loop_
_entity.id
_entity.type
_entity.pdbx_description
1 polymer ?
#
loop_
_entity_poly.entity_id
_entity_poly.type
_entity_poly.pdbx_seq_one_letter_code
_entity_poly.pdbx_strand_id
1 'polypeptide(L)'
;MSKNEKDSFLDNDEYELQVVDLDDPERQGHTPAKKAFLFNVYRKALKRRTATLDLPAWLRSRKTQASLVTLVVLLGFVSLIIMSGSWALFINTSRAPESVAKASTVQASTPCYSAALSPDNQRIATLEREYCLQPSLSPPSRQPGDALIQVFRASNKQALKRFTLYSMILNQAIAQKLPTQNFLDVQYQQIAWSPDGKQLICAFEISLSRPATLVYPNALWGLWQLNEASGAISVLFAQQNQDNFLSDTLSYAVWDLQSGSVLPAQKALQEIIWDSPRFSWGKNGQLLAHPAQDESAQPVGLPLQGQGFTLWQPGLIQPQNGLLQPRFSWSTTFFAWSPDRRYLALFAWSSHVEHLNEHLSATPPETNVLPSIRVHDNALNSLLIQGPGTGSYAWRPDGRLLARYNFSATRIELYDCATGARLRTITVKPGQDTKTVPLPQSGVDPGVLQWSTDNTHLLLVLGNKLQQVSEVPL
;
A
#
# COMPACT_ATOMS: atom_id res chain seq x y z
N MET A 1 -49.80 10.32 29.05
CA MET A 1 -48.95 10.11 30.24
C MET A 1 -47.53 9.85 29.75
N SER A 2 -46.64 10.81 29.98
CA SER A 2 -45.22 10.77 29.63
C SER A 2 -44.42 9.88 30.58
N LYS A 3 -43.43 9.16 30.06
CA LYS A 3 -42.19 8.77 30.74
C LYS A 3 -41.20 8.36 29.63
N ASN A 4 -40.35 9.28 29.18
CA ASN A 4 -38.96 9.44 29.66
C ASN A 4 -38.19 8.12 29.66
N GLU A 5 -37.82 7.66 28.48
CA GLU A 5 -36.70 6.75 28.28
C GLU A 5 -35.50 7.63 27.97
N LYS A 6 -34.68 7.86 29.00
CA LYS A 6 -33.42 8.60 28.87
C LYS A 6 -32.40 7.65 28.27
N ASP A 7 -31.88 8.03 27.11
CA ASP A 7 -30.63 7.52 26.56
C ASP A 7 -29.52 7.65 27.61
N SER A 8 -29.13 6.52 28.17
CA SER A 8 -27.91 6.37 28.97
C SER A 8 -27.09 5.23 28.39
N PHE A 9 -26.48 5.47 27.24
CA PHE A 9 -25.40 4.63 26.74
C PHE A 9 -24.42 5.53 26.00
N LEU A 10 -23.32 5.84 26.68
CA LEU A 10 -21.95 6.02 26.20
C LEU A 10 -21.18 6.63 27.37
N ASP A 11 -20.73 5.77 28.29
CA ASP A 11 -19.55 6.08 29.09
C ASP A 11 -18.41 6.29 28.10
N ASN A 12 -17.95 7.53 27.98
CA ASN A 12 -16.75 7.88 27.25
C ASN A 12 -15.56 7.37 28.08
N ASP A 13 -15.04 6.19 27.74
CA ASP A 13 -13.69 5.82 28.15
C ASP A 13 -12.72 6.83 27.51
N GLU A 14 -12.37 7.86 28.27
CA GLU A 14 -11.34 8.85 27.92
C GLU A 14 -9.98 8.15 27.93
N TYR A 15 -9.52 7.73 26.76
CA TYR A 15 -8.15 7.28 26.58
C TYR A 15 -7.22 8.48 26.40
N GLU A 16 -6.41 8.75 27.42
CA GLU A 16 -5.43 9.82 27.43
C GLU A 16 -4.20 9.45 26.57
N LEU A 17 -3.86 10.32 25.61
CA LEU A 17 -2.74 10.15 24.68
C LEU A 17 -1.65 11.18 24.97
N GLN A 18 -0.45 10.69 25.31
CA GLN A 18 0.71 11.55 25.55
C GLN A 18 1.41 11.89 24.23
N VAL A 19 1.66 13.19 24.01
CA VAL A 19 2.33 13.76 22.84
C VAL A 19 3.69 14.30 23.28
N VAL A 20 4.76 13.98 22.53
CA VAL A 20 6.08 14.59 22.71
C VAL A 20 6.50 15.22 21.39
N ASP A 21 7.03 16.44 21.51
CA ASP A 21 7.47 17.29 20.41
C ASP A 21 8.86 16.88 19.89
N LEU A 22 9.13 17.14 18.61
CA LEU A 22 10.34 16.68 17.91
C LEU A 22 11.32 17.80 17.57
N ASP A 23 10.96 19.02 17.97
CA ASP A 23 11.81 20.20 17.83
C ASP A 23 12.59 20.51 19.12
N ASP A 24 12.91 19.52 19.96
CA ASP A 24 13.81 19.72 21.10
C ASP A 24 15.24 19.19 20.83
N PRO A 25 16.14 20.03 20.28
CA PRO A 25 17.54 19.68 20.05
C PRO A 25 18.39 19.85 21.30
N GLU A 26 17.93 19.49 22.50
CA GLU A 26 18.81 19.47 23.68
C GLU A 26 18.67 18.19 24.50
N ARG A 27 19.46 17.18 24.13
CA ARG A 27 20.16 16.27 25.07
C ARG A 27 21.13 15.36 24.34
N GLN A 28 22.29 15.90 23.94
CA GLN A 28 23.46 15.09 23.58
C GLN A 28 24.38 14.95 24.80
N GLY A 29 24.40 13.77 25.41
CA GLY A 29 25.46 13.33 26.30
C GLY A 29 26.61 12.72 25.48
N HIS A 30 27.77 13.38 25.47
CA HIS A 30 28.99 12.87 24.86
C HIS A 30 29.56 11.63 25.58
N THR A 31 30.13 10.69 24.80
CA THR A 31 31.30 9.89 25.23
C THR A 31 32.18 9.53 24.02
N PRO A 32 33.53 9.66 24.09
CA PRO A 32 34.43 9.26 23.02
C PRO A 32 35.30 8.03 23.41
N ALA A 33 35.41 7.06 22.51
CA ALA A 33 36.44 6.01 22.48
C ALA A 33 36.22 5.16 21.20
N LYS A 34 37.17 4.71 20.40
CA LYS A 34 38.65 4.70 20.39
C LYS A 34 39.06 4.41 18.93
N LYS A 35 40.13 5.04 18.45
CA LYS A 35 40.92 4.55 17.30
C LYS A 35 42.01 3.64 17.81
N ALA A 36 42.22 2.49 17.16
CA ALA A 36 43.55 1.96 16.81
C ALA A 36 43.41 0.57 16.16
N PHE A 37 43.60 0.47 14.84
CA PHE A 37 44.25 -0.70 14.26
C PHE A 37 44.78 -0.39 12.85
N LEU A 38 45.93 -0.99 12.54
CA LEU A 38 46.61 -1.13 11.25
C LEU A 38 47.44 0.08 10.76
N PHE A 39 48.76 -0.07 10.80
CA PHE A 39 49.52 -0.51 9.62
C PHE A 39 50.99 -0.75 9.98
N ASN A 40 51.46 -1.98 9.78
CA ASN A 40 52.87 -2.32 9.92
C ASN A 40 53.28 -3.38 8.90
N VAL A 41 53.13 -3.09 7.61
CA VAL A 41 53.77 -3.87 6.53
C VAL A 41 53.98 -2.95 5.32
N TYR A 42 55.22 -2.52 5.08
CA TYR A 42 55.89 -2.54 3.76
C TYR A 42 57.20 -1.76 3.84
N ARG A 43 58.29 -2.47 4.13
CA ARG A 43 59.65 -1.93 3.98
C ARG A 43 60.53 -2.98 3.30
N LYS A 44 60.43 -3.06 1.98
CA LYS A 44 61.50 -3.53 1.06
C LYS A 44 60.95 -3.63 -0.37
N ALA A 45 61.13 -2.58 -1.16
CA ALA A 45 61.39 -2.65 -2.60
C ALA A 45 61.43 -1.22 -3.15
N LEU A 46 62.63 -0.71 -3.44
CA LEU A 46 62.94 0.15 -4.59
C LEU A 46 64.35 0.72 -4.43
N LYS A 47 65.30 -0.01 -5.00
CA LYS A 47 66.64 0.48 -5.31
C LYS A 47 66.77 0.34 -6.82
N ARG A 48 66.59 1.43 -7.58
CA ARG A 48 67.38 1.79 -8.78
C ARG A 48 66.73 2.92 -9.62
N ARG A 49 67.62 3.83 -10.04
CA ARG A 49 67.56 4.86 -11.09
C ARG A 49 66.76 6.14 -10.79
N THR A 50 67.45 7.11 -10.21
CA THR A 50 67.14 8.54 -10.31
C THR A 50 67.88 9.13 -11.51
N ALA A 51 67.13 9.60 -12.51
CA ALA A 51 67.58 10.67 -13.40
C ALA A 51 67.46 11.98 -12.62
N THR A 52 68.51 12.79 -12.65
CA THR A 52 68.61 14.07 -11.94
C THR A 52 67.76 15.13 -12.63
N LEU A 53 66.55 15.35 -12.13
CA LEU A 53 65.82 16.61 -12.34
C LEU A 53 66.25 17.60 -11.25
N ASP A 54 66.76 18.75 -11.66
CA ASP A 54 67.11 19.86 -10.77
C ASP A 54 65.84 20.47 -10.17
N LEU A 55 65.53 20.04 -8.94
CA LEU A 55 64.45 20.63 -8.14
C LEU A 55 64.99 21.77 -7.27
N PRO A 56 64.19 22.84 -7.07
CA PRO A 56 64.60 24.03 -6.33
C PRO A 56 64.95 23.75 -4.86
N ALA A 57 65.92 24.48 -4.32
CA ALA A 57 66.62 24.19 -3.06
C ALA A 57 65.73 24.05 -1.81
N TRP A 58 64.54 24.65 -1.80
CA TRP A 58 63.58 24.55 -0.69
C TRP A 58 62.97 23.14 -0.53
N LEU A 59 63.08 22.28 -1.55
CA LEU A 59 62.67 20.88 -1.50
C LEU A 59 63.73 19.93 -0.90
N ARG A 60 64.92 20.40 -0.47
CA ARG A 60 65.98 19.51 0.09
C ARG A 60 65.79 19.13 1.56
N SER A 61 64.84 19.73 2.26
CA SER A 61 64.53 19.30 3.64
C SER A 61 63.83 17.94 3.58
N ARG A 62 64.47 16.89 4.11
CA ARG A 62 63.85 15.55 4.22
C ARG A 62 62.49 15.57 4.92
N LYS A 63 62.25 16.55 5.79
CA LYS A 63 60.97 16.73 6.47
C LYS A 63 59.89 17.25 5.51
N THR A 64 60.20 18.18 4.61
CA THR A 64 59.21 18.71 3.65
C THR A 64 58.90 17.71 2.54
N GLN A 65 59.87 16.92 2.08
CA GLN A 65 59.63 15.86 1.09
C GLN A 65 58.69 14.76 1.61
N ALA A 66 58.87 14.33 2.87
CA ALA A 66 58.00 13.31 3.47
C ALA A 66 56.56 13.80 3.60
N SER A 67 56.34 15.06 4.02
CA SER A 67 55.00 15.65 4.11
C SER A 67 54.32 15.78 2.75
N LEU A 68 55.06 16.22 1.71
CA LEU A 68 54.50 16.40 0.38
C LEU A 68 54.08 15.06 -0.25
N VAL A 69 54.92 14.02 -0.14
CA VAL A 69 54.60 12.68 -0.64
C VAL A 69 53.38 12.11 0.08
N THR A 70 53.30 12.30 1.41
CA THR A 70 52.14 11.84 2.20
C THR A 70 50.86 12.55 1.78
N LEU A 71 50.92 13.86 1.51
CA LEU A 71 49.79 14.66 1.04
C LEU A 71 49.29 14.19 -0.33
N VAL A 72 50.21 13.96 -1.29
CA VAL A 72 49.85 13.51 -2.64
C VAL A 72 49.23 12.11 -2.61
N VAL A 73 49.76 11.19 -1.79
CA VAL A 73 49.18 9.85 -1.61
C VAL A 73 47.79 9.94 -0.97
N LEU A 74 47.61 10.78 0.05
CA LEU A 74 46.30 11.01 0.67
C LEU A 74 45.28 11.58 -0.33
N LEU A 75 45.66 12.60 -1.11
CA LEU A 75 44.79 13.20 -2.14
C LEU A 75 44.43 12.21 -3.26
N GLY A 76 45.39 11.38 -3.68
CA GLY A 76 45.17 10.31 -4.64
C GLY A 76 44.19 9.26 -4.10
N PHE A 77 44.36 8.85 -2.85
CA PHE A 77 43.47 7.87 -2.21
C PHE A 77 42.05 8.42 -2.03
N VAL A 78 41.91 9.68 -1.60
CA VAL A 78 40.61 10.36 -1.50
C VAL A 78 39.93 10.46 -2.86
N SER A 79 40.65 10.84 -3.91
CA SER A 79 40.10 10.90 -5.27
C SER A 79 39.65 9.53 -5.78
N LEU A 80 40.41 8.47 -5.47
CA LEU A 80 40.07 7.11 -5.87
C LEU A 80 38.79 6.60 -5.17
N ILE A 81 38.59 6.92 -3.89
CA ILE A 81 37.35 6.58 -3.16
C ILE A 81 36.15 7.41 -3.66
N ILE A 82 36.35 8.69 -4.01
CA ILE A 82 35.30 9.53 -4.59
C ILE A 82 34.88 9.00 -5.96
N MET A 83 35.84 8.64 -6.83
CA MET A 83 35.54 8.14 -8.18
C MET A 83 35.00 6.70 -8.18
N SER A 84 35.29 5.88 -7.18
CA SER A 84 34.80 4.50 -7.10
C SER A 84 33.35 4.37 -6.63
N GLY A 85 32.68 5.47 -6.28
CA GLY A 85 31.34 5.46 -5.67
C GLY A 85 31.30 4.84 -4.26
N SER A 86 32.45 4.42 -3.72
CA SER A 86 32.55 3.78 -2.40
C SER A 86 32.41 4.77 -1.25
N TRP A 87 32.41 6.08 -1.52
CA TRP A 87 32.12 7.12 -0.54
C TRP A 87 30.73 6.93 0.11
N ALA A 88 29.76 6.35 -0.62
CA ALA A 88 28.43 6.02 -0.10
C ALA A 88 28.47 5.00 1.06
N LEU A 89 29.49 4.14 1.12
CA LEU A 89 29.63 3.13 2.20
C LEU A 89 30.22 3.72 3.49
N PHE A 90 30.99 4.81 3.43
CA PHE A 90 31.68 5.38 4.59
C PHE A 90 30.90 6.48 5.32
N ILE A 91 29.97 7.17 4.65
CA ILE A 91 29.07 8.14 5.32
C ILE A 91 27.83 7.45 5.92
N ASN A 92 27.66 6.15 5.68
CA ASN A 92 26.63 5.36 6.35
C ASN A 92 27.06 5.06 7.79
N THR A 93 27.31 6.12 8.58
CA THR A 93 27.25 6.03 10.03
C THR A 93 25.87 5.48 10.34
N SER A 94 25.82 4.25 10.84
CA SER A 94 24.62 3.57 11.28
C SER A 94 23.89 4.45 12.28
N ARG A 95 23.04 5.36 11.79
CA ARG A 95 22.07 6.08 12.61
C ARG A 95 21.21 5.00 13.23
N ALA A 96 21.03 5.07 14.54
CA ALA A 96 20.02 4.28 15.20
C ALA A 96 18.70 4.47 14.43
N PRO A 97 17.87 3.41 14.27
CA PRO A 97 16.61 3.53 13.57
C PRO A 97 15.82 4.68 14.19
N GLU A 98 15.66 5.76 13.43
CA GLU A 98 14.88 6.92 13.85
C GLU A 98 13.46 6.43 14.13
N SER A 99 13.05 6.48 15.40
CA SER A 99 11.67 6.20 15.79
C SER A 99 10.75 7.16 15.03
N VAL A 100 9.72 6.64 14.35
CA VAL A 100 8.71 7.49 13.72
C VAL A 100 8.11 8.37 14.80
N ALA A 101 8.28 9.65 14.55
CA ALA A 101 8.36 10.62 15.60
C ALA A 101 6.98 11.25 15.84
N LYS A 102 6.07 11.17 14.86
CA LYS A 102 4.66 11.56 15.01
C LYS A 102 3.81 10.72 14.07
N ALA A 103 3.11 9.73 14.62
CA ALA A 103 2.10 9.01 13.88
C ALA A 103 0.73 9.26 14.49
N SER A 104 -0.19 9.77 13.68
CA SER A 104 -1.57 9.95 14.13
C SER A 104 -2.25 8.59 14.16
N THR A 105 -2.40 8.04 15.37
CA THR A 105 -3.14 6.78 15.56
C THR A 105 -4.62 7.02 15.85
N VAL A 106 -5.52 6.50 15.02
CA VAL A 106 -6.98 6.45 15.29
C VAL A 106 -7.34 5.01 15.68
N GLN A 107 -8.11 4.83 16.74
CA GLN A 107 -8.56 3.49 17.16
C GLN A 107 -9.90 3.18 16.49
N ALA A 108 -9.97 2.04 15.82
CA ALA A 108 -11.19 1.49 15.25
C ALA A 108 -11.89 0.60 16.29
N SER A 109 -13.21 0.49 16.19
CA SER A 109 -14.01 -0.35 17.10
C SER A 109 -13.97 -1.83 16.73
N THR A 110 -13.63 -2.16 15.48
CA THR A 110 -13.64 -3.53 14.94
C THR A 110 -12.28 -3.91 14.34
N PRO A 111 -11.95 -5.22 14.26
CA PRO A 111 -10.69 -5.69 13.69
C PRO A 111 -10.65 -5.70 12.15
N CYS A 112 -11.79 -5.42 11.50
CA CYS A 112 -11.98 -5.62 10.07
C CYS A 112 -12.29 -4.29 9.41
N TYR A 113 -11.35 -3.75 8.66
CA TYR A 113 -11.47 -2.37 8.23
C TYR A 113 -10.67 -2.04 6.99
N SER A 114 -11.20 -1.06 6.26
CA SER A 114 -10.54 -0.37 5.17
C SER A 114 -10.39 1.09 5.55
N ALA A 115 -9.45 1.80 4.94
CA ALA A 115 -9.28 3.23 5.17
C ALA A 115 -8.86 3.93 3.88
N ALA A 116 -9.22 5.20 3.79
CA ALA A 116 -8.82 6.07 2.69
C ALA A 116 -8.45 7.46 3.23
N LEU A 117 -7.26 7.93 2.83
CA LEU A 117 -6.82 9.30 3.07
C LEU A 117 -7.38 10.21 1.97
N SER A 118 -7.92 11.36 2.33
CA SER A 118 -8.40 12.34 1.35
C SER A 118 -7.23 12.93 0.55
N PRO A 119 -7.45 13.41 -0.70
CA PRO A 119 -6.37 13.93 -1.54
C PRO A 119 -5.62 15.13 -0.93
N ASP A 120 -6.30 15.90 -0.07
CA ASP A 120 -5.75 17.04 0.68
C ASP A 120 -5.01 16.62 1.98
N ASN A 121 -4.96 15.32 2.28
CA ASN A 121 -4.42 14.72 3.50
C ASN A 121 -5.04 15.23 4.81
N GLN A 122 -6.17 15.96 4.76
CA GLN A 122 -6.80 16.56 5.92
C GLN A 122 -7.84 15.65 6.59
N ARG A 123 -8.30 14.61 5.89
CA ARG A 123 -9.37 13.72 6.35
C ARG A 123 -8.99 12.27 6.12
N ILE A 124 -9.42 11.43 7.04
CA ILE A 124 -9.30 9.99 6.92
C ILE A 124 -10.68 9.40 7.03
N ALA A 125 -11.09 8.60 6.05
CA ALA A 125 -12.27 7.77 6.15
C ALA A 125 -11.86 6.36 6.58
N THR A 126 -12.58 5.78 7.52
CA THR A 126 -12.49 4.36 7.86
C THR A 126 -13.81 3.68 7.50
N LEU A 127 -13.71 2.43 7.09
CA LEU A 127 -14.83 1.50 6.92
C LEU A 127 -14.58 0.38 7.92
N GLU A 128 -15.40 0.31 8.96
CA GLU A 128 -15.33 -0.70 10.02
C GLU A 128 -16.43 -1.74 9.78
N ARG A 129 -16.08 -3.02 9.87
CA ARG A 129 -16.96 -4.15 9.60
C ARG A 129 -16.96 -5.09 10.79
N GLU A 130 -18.10 -5.72 11.06
CA GLU A 130 -18.17 -6.76 12.09
C GLU A 130 -17.32 -8.00 11.73
N TYR A 131 -17.17 -8.28 10.44
CA TYR A 131 -16.48 -9.48 9.94
C TYR A 131 -15.48 -9.13 8.82
N CYS A 132 -14.41 -9.94 8.77
CA CYS A 132 -13.27 -9.76 7.87
C CYS A 132 -13.33 -10.67 6.63
N LEU A 133 -14.09 -11.75 6.71
CA LEU A 133 -14.13 -12.81 5.72
C LEU A 133 -15.44 -12.75 4.95
N GLN A 134 -15.40 -13.17 3.69
CA GLN A 134 -16.61 -13.56 2.98
C GLN A 134 -17.33 -14.64 3.81
N PRO A 135 -18.65 -14.53 4.06
CA PRO A 135 -19.40 -15.42 4.97
C PRO A 135 -19.54 -16.87 4.49
N SER A 136 -18.71 -17.36 3.56
CA SER A 136 -18.94 -18.60 2.80
C SER A 136 -19.10 -19.86 3.65
N LEU A 137 -18.88 -19.79 4.98
CA LEU A 137 -19.02 -20.92 5.91
C LEU A 137 -19.75 -20.60 7.22
N SER A 138 -20.28 -19.37 7.42
CA SER A 138 -21.02 -19.08 8.66
C SER A 138 -22.48 -19.53 8.55
N PRO A 139 -23.06 -20.15 9.60
CA PRO A 139 -24.43 -20.62 9.56
C PRO A 139 -25.42 -19.46 9.34
N PRO A 140 -26.54 -19.71 8.63
CA PRO A 140 -27.52 -18.70 8.19
C PRO A 140 -28.32 -18.03 9.32
N SER A 141 -27.96 -18.24 10.59
CA SER A 141 -28.64 -17.65 11.75
C SER A 141 -28.07 -16.29 12.17
N ARG A 142 -27.04 -15.77 11.50
CA ARG A 142 -26.46 -14.46 11.85
C ARG A 142 -27.13 -13.34 11.07
N GLN A 143 -27.33 -12.22 11.78
CA GLN A 143 -27.78 -10.97 11.19
C GLN A 143 -26.76 -10.54 10.11
N PRO A 144 -27.23 -9.96 8.99
CA PRO A 144 -26.33 -9.41 7.97
C PRO A 144 -25.39 -8.40 8.62
N GLY A 145 -24.11 -8.46 8.23
CA GLY A 145 -23.08 -7.63 8.86
C GLY A 145 -23.37 -6.15 8.62
N ASP A 146 -23.46 -5.37 9.70
CA ASP A 146 -23.42 -3.92 9.57
C ASP A 146 -21.98 -3.45 9.34
N ALA A 147 -21.86 -2.31 8.70
CA ALA A 147 -20.60 -1.61 8.58
C ALA A 147 -20.77 -0.14 8.90
N LEU A 148 -19.71 0.41 9.48
CA LEU A 148 -19.65 1.76 9.95
C LEU A 148 -18.61 2.54 9.15
N ILE A 149 -19.04 3.59 8.46
CA ILE A 149 -18.10 4.58 7.93
C ILE A 149 -17.92 5.69 8.94
N GLN A 150 -16.66 5.99 9.28
CA GLN A 150 -16.31 7.15 10.08
C GLN A 150 -15.36 8.04 9.30
N VAL A 151 -15.59 9.36 9.34
CA VAL A 151 -14.68 10.35 8.75
C VAL A 151 -14.06 11.13 9.88
N PHE A 152 -12.73 11.16 9.93
CA PHE A 152 -11.94 11.86 10.93
C PHE A 152 -11.18 13.02 10.28
N ARG A 153 -10.91 14.06 11.06
CA ARG A 153 -9.86 15.02 10.72
C ARG A 153 -8.49 14.39 11.00
N ALA A 154 -7.60 14.37 10.01
CA ALA A 154 -6.30 13.70 10.09
C ALA A 154 -5.37 14.32 11.15
N SER A 155 -5.41 15.65 11.29
CA SER A 155 -4.50 16.39 12.18
C SER A 155 -4.75 16.15 13.67
N ASN A 156 -6.01 16.04 14.09
CA ASN A 156 -6.39 15.96 15.50
C ASN A 156 -7.30 14.77 15.83
N LYS A 157 -7.57 13.89 14.86
CA LYS A 157 -8.38 12.66 15.01
C LYS A 157 -9.83 12.90 15.40
N GLN A 158 -10.31 14.13 15.30
CA GLN A 158 -11.70 14.45 15.61
C GLN A 158 -12.63 13.74 14.62
N ALA A 159 -13.54 12.92 15.13
CA ALA A 159 -14.62 12.36 14.32
C ALA A 159 -15.51 13.51 13.80
N LEU A 160 -15.67 13.58 12.49
CA LEU A 160 -16.45 14.58 11.77
C LEU A 160 -17.82 14.04 11.39
N LYS A 161 -17.88 12.79 10.91
CA LYS A 161 -19.10 12.15 10.39
C LYS A 161 -19.09 10.66 10.71
N ARG A 162 -20.28 10.07 10.85
CA ARG A 162 -20.49 8.65 11.16
C ARG A 162 -21.73 8.14 10.43
N PHE A 163 -21.63 6.99 9.75
CA PHE A 163 -22.71 6.39 8.96
C PHE A 163 -22.80 4.88 9.18
N THR A 164 -24.00 4.35 9.38
CA THR A 164 -24.28 2.90 9.36
C THR A 164 -24.80 2.51 7.98
N LEU A 165 -24.09 1.61 7.30
CA LEU A 165 -24.33 1.35 5.89
C LEU A 165 -25.51 0.41 5.64
N TYR A 166 -25.68 -0.62 6.46
CA TYR A 166 -26.65 -1.68 6.18
C TYR A 166 -28.08 -1.13 6.04
N SER A 167 -28.50 -0.32 7.01
CA SER A 167 -29.84 0.29 7.00
C SER A 167 -30.06 1.21 5.79
N MET A 168 -29.05 1.99 5.39
CA MET A 168 -29.13 2.89 4.24
C MET A 168 -29.25 2.11 2.93
N ILE A 169 -28.44 1.06 2.77
CA ILE A 169 -28.46 0.19 1.60
C ILE A 169 -29.81 -0.53 1.51
N LEU A 170 -30.28 -1.12 2.62
CA LEU A 170 -31.56 -1.83 2.65
C LEU A 170 -32.73 -0.90 2.30
N ASN A 171 -32.78 0.30 2.89
CA ASN A 171 -33.83 1.27 2.61
C ASN A 171 -33.84 1.69 1.14
N GLN A 172 -32.66 1.91 0.54
CA GLN A 172 -32.58 2.21 -0.90
C GLN A 172 -33.02 1.02 -1.75
N ALA A 173 -32.63 -0.20 -1.40
CA ALA A 173 -33.02 -1.40 -2.13
C ALA A 173 -34.56 -1.58 -2.12
N ILE A 174 -35.20 -1.35 -0.97
CA ILE A 174 -36.66 -1.34 -0.84
C ILE A 174 -37.28 -0.24 -1.71
N ALA A 175 -36.74 0.98 -1.67
CA ALA A 175 -37.23 2.10 -2.47
C ALA A 175 -37.16 1.83 -3.99
N GLN A 176 -36.13 1.09 -4.42
CA GLN A 176 -35.96 0.64 -5.82
C GLN A 176 -36.70 -0.66 -6.15
N LYS A 177 -37.48 -1.21 -5.21
CA LYS A 177 -38.26 -2.45 -5.36
C LYS A 177 -37.40 -3.67 -5.72
N LEU A 178 -36.17 -3.71 -5.20
CA LEU A 178 -35.30 -4.89 -5.30
C LEU A 178 -35.81 -6.01 -4.38
N PRO A 179 -35.55 -7.30 -4.69
CA PRO A 179 -36.05 -8.43 -3.90
C PRO A 179 -35.26 -8.62 -2.59
N THR A 180 -35.47 -7.72 -1.63
CA THR A 180 -34.73 -7.68 -0.35
C THR A 180 -34.99 -8.87 0.56
N GLN A 181 -36.10 -9.58 0.38
CA GLN A 181 -36.40 -10.84 1.10
C GLN A 181 -35.36 -11.95 0.83
N ASN A 182 -34.56 -11.79 -0.23
CA ASN A 182 -33.49 -12.71 -0.56
C ASN A 182 -32.13 -12.25 -0.04
N PHE A 183 -32.00 -11.12 0.66
CA PHE A 183 -30.69 -10.64 1.11
C PHE A 183 -30.20 -11.54 2.25
N LEU A 184 -29.08 -12.21 2.04
CA LEU A 184 -28.43 -13.04 3.04
C LEU A 184 -27.41 -12.23 3.84
N ASP A 185 -26.57 -11.47 3.14
CA ASP A 185 -25.51 -10.67 3.75
C ASP A 185 -25.07 -9.52 2.84
N VAL A 186 -24.42 -8.51 3.43
CA VAL A 186 -23.78 -7.39 2.73
C VAL A 186 -22.28 -7.40 3.03
N GLN A 187 -21.48 -7.64 2.00
CA GLN A 187 -20.03 -7.57 2.05
C GLN A 187 -19.57 -6.18 1.61
N TYR A 188 -18.76 -5.53 2.42
CA TYR A 188 -18.19 -4.22 2.10
C TYR A 188 -16.74 -4.39 1.67
N GLN A 189 -16.42 -3.89 0.48
CA GLN A 189 -15.17 -4.19 -0.21
C GLN A 189 -14.11 -3.13 0.13
N GLN A 190 -14.32 -1.89 -0.29
CA GLN A 190 -13.34 -0.82 -0.18
C GLN A 190 -14.01 0.55 -0.10
N ILE A 191 -13.30 1.50 0.50
CA ILE A 191 -13.63 2.92 0.46
C ILE A 191 -12.58 3.75 -0.28
N ALA A 192 -12.99 4.82 -0.95
CA ALA A 192 -12.09 5.79 -1.55
C ALA A 192 -12.72 7.18 -1.66
N TRP A 193 -11.86 8.19 -1.60
CA TRP A 193 -12.22 9.56 -1.93
C TRP A 193 -12.16 9.80 -3.44
N SER A 194 -13.01 10.71 -3.94
CA SER A 194 -12.85 11.28 -5.28
C SER A 194 -11.57 12.14 -5.37
N PRO A 195 -11.01 12.36 -6.58
CA PRO A 195 -9.78 13.13 -6.77
C PRO A 195 -9.82 14.55 -6.17
N ASP A 196 -11.01 15.15 -6.08
CA ASP A 196 -11.22 16.48 -5.51
C ASP A 196 -11.57 16.46 -4.02
N GLY A 197 -11.61 15.29 -3.38
CA GLY A 197 -11.97 15.11 -1.98
C GLY A 197 -13.41 15.51 -1.63
N LYS A 198 -14.29 15.64 -2.63
CA LYS A 198 -15.70 16.05 -2.44
C LYS A 198 -16.67 14.88 -2.35
N GLN A 199 -16.26 13.69 -2.74
CA GLN A 199 -17.07 12.48 -2.64
C GLN A 199 -16.31 11.38 -1.91
N LEU A 200 -17.02 10.63 -1.08
CA LEU A 200 -16.54 9.39 -0.46
C LEU A 200 -17.41 8.25 -0.97
N ILE A 201 -16.79 7.20 -1.49
CA ILE A 201 -17.49 6.02 -2.02
C ILE A 201 -17.11 4.80 -1.22
N CYS A 202 -18.08 3.90 -1.03
CA CYS A 202 -17.89 2.54 -0.53
C CYS A 202 -18.50 1.55 -1.53
N ALA A 203 -17.70 0.59 -2.01
CA ALA A 203 -18.24 -0.53 -2.78
C ALA A 203 -18.74 -1.62 -1.84
N PHE A 204 -19.85 -2.24 -2.21
CA PHE A 204 -20.43 -3.37 -1.50
C PHE A 204 -21.01 -4.40 -2.47
N GLU A 205 -21.20 -5.61 -1.94
CA GLU A 205 -21.80 -6.75 -2.61
C GLU A 205 -22.86 -7.34 -1.68
N ILE A 206 -24.05 -7.60 -2.19
CA ILE A 206 -25.13 -8.24 -1.46
C ILE A 206 -25.27 -9.68 -1.95
N SER A 207 -25.09 -10.62 -1.04
CA SER A 207 -25.32 -12.04 -1.30
C SER A 207 -26.82 -12.33 -1.31
N LEU A 208 -27.34 -12.93 -2.38
CA LEU A 208 -28.76 -13.28 -2.48
C LEU A 208 -28.99 -14.77 -2.19
N SER A 209 -30.12 -15.09 -1.56
CA SER A 209 -30.57 -16.45 -1.29
C SER A 209 -30.87 -17.16 -2.60
N ARG A 210 -30.40 -18.39 -2.72
CA ARG A 210 -30.48 -19.17 -3.95
C ARG A 210 -31.76 -20.01 -3.99
N PRO A 211 -32.39 -20.17 -5.16
CA PRO A 211 -33.09 -21.42 -5.47
C PRO A 211 -32.07 -22.56 -5.50
N ALA A 212 -32.43 -23.75 -5.02
CA ALA A 212 -31.51 -24.89 -4.85
C ALA A 212 -30.81 -25.40 -6.13
N THR A 213 -31.09 -24.82 -7.29
CA THR A 213 -30.69 -25.33 -8.61
C THR A 213 -29.53 -24.56 -9.29
N LEU A 214 -29.03 -23.45 -8.75
CA LEU A 214 -27.96 -22.65 -9.37
C LEU A 214 -26.62 -22.77 -8.64
N VAL A 215 -25.55 -23.01 -9.43
CA VAL A 215 -24.19 -23.31 -8.94
C VAL A 215 -23.47 -22.05 -8.43
N TYR A 216 -23.78 -20.86 -8.96
CA TYR A 216 -23.12 -19.59 -8.59
C TYR A 216 -24.01 -18.67 -7.76
N PRO A 217 -23.45 -17.91 -6.81
CA PRO A 217 -24.22 -16.93 -6.05
C PRO A 217 -24.70 -15.83 -6.99
N ASN A 218 -26.01 -15.57 -6.98
CA ASN A 218 -26.49 -14.30 -7.51
C ASN A 218 -26.08 -13.23 -6.51
N ALA A 219 -25.17 -12.35 -6.91
CA ALA A 219 -24.76 -11.20 -6.12
C ALA A 219 -25.33 -9.92 -6.74
N LEU A 220 -25.70 -8.97 -5.89
CA LEU A 220 -26.04 -7.61 -6.29
C LEU A 220 -24.92 -6.69 -5.85
N TRP A 221 -24.26 -6.03 -6.80
CA TRP A 221 -23.18 -5.09 -6.51
C TRP A 221 -23.73 -3.69 -6.35
N GLY A 222 -23.07 -2.87 -5.56
CA GLY A 222 -23.48 -1.49 -5.37
C GLY A 222 -22.39 -0.55 -4.89
N LEU A 223 -22.68 0.73 -5.01
CA LEU A 223 -21.87 1.83 -4.49
C LEU A 223 -22.71 2.65 -3.53
N TRP A 224 -22.24 2.79 -2.29
CA TRP A 224 -22.69 3.85 -1.40
C TRP A 224 -21.82 5.08 -1.64
N GLN A 225 -22.43 6.25 -1.72
CA GLN A 225 -21.75 7.50 -2.04
C GLN A 225 -22.20 8.61 -1.10
N LEU A 226 -21.25 9.39 -0.63
CA LEU A 226 -21.47 10.60 0.14
C LEU A 226 -20.89 11.79 -0.62
N ASN A 227 -21.74 12.78 -0.91
CA ASN A 227 -21.29 14.10 -1.32
C ASN A 227 -20.97 14.92 -0.07
N GLU A 228 -19.71 15.26 0.11
CA GLU A 228 -19.23 15.95 1.31
C GLU A 228 -19.84 17.34 1.50
N ALA A 229 -20.05 18.06 0.40
CA ALA A 229 -20.48 19.45 0.41
C ALA A 229 -21.97 19.58 0.73
N SER A 230 -22.80 18.72 0.14
CA SER A 230 -24.25 18.72 0.40
C SER A 230 -24.66 17.81 1.56
N GLY A 231 -23.80 16.88 1.98
CA GLY A 231 -24.17 15.79 2.88
C GLY A 231 -25.12 14.78 2.24
N ALA A 232 -25.39 14.89 0.94
CA ALA A 232 -26.29 13.99 0.24
C ALA A 232 -25.66 12.59 0.14
N ILE A 233 -26.48 11.58 0.42
CA ILE A 233 -26.12 10.16 0.31
C ILE A 233 -26.91 9.56 -0.85
N SER A 234 -26.22 8.81 -1.70
CA SER A 234 -26.83 8.02 -2.76
C SER A 234 -26.32 6.58 -2.69
N VAL A 235 -27.20 5.64 -3.03
CA VAL A 235 -26.85 4.23 -3.17
C VAL A 235 -27.24 3.79 -4.58
N LEU A 236 -26.23 3.32 -5.32
CA LEU A 236 -26.34 2.81 -6.68
C LEU A 236 -26.26 1.29 -6.64
N PHE A 237 -27.09 0.62 -7.42
CA PHE A 237 -27.08 -0.83 -7.56
C PHE A 237 -26.81 -1.21 -9.01
N ALA A 238 -26.08 -2.30 -9.19
CA ALA A 238 -25.87 -2.93 -10.47
C ALA A 238 -26.18 -4.41 -10.35
N GLN A 239 -27.16 -4.83 -11.14
CA GLN A 239 -27.45 -6.24 -11.28
C GLN A 239 -26.37 -6.88 -12.14
N GLN A 240 -25.74 -7.91 -11.59
CA GLN A 240 -24.77 -8.70 -12.33
C GLN A 240 -25.51 -9.46 -13.44
N ASN A 241 -25.25 -9.12 -14.70
CA ASN A 241 -25.56 -10.04 -15.80
C ASN A 241 -24.61 -11.23 -15.64
N GLN A 242 -25.18 -12.43 -15.52
CA GLN A 242 -24.49 -13.67 -15.14
C GLN A 242 -23.28 -14.03 -16.03
N ASP A 243 -23.17 -13.45 -17.22
CA ASP A 243 -22.22 -13.92 -18.24
C ASP A 243 -20.77 -13.42 -18.10
N ASN A 244 -20.46 -12.39 -17.29
CA ASN A 244 -19.19 -11.65 -17.48
C ASN A 244 -18.31 -11.38 -16.23
N PHE A 245 -18.68 -11.84 -15.02
CA PHE A 245 -18.02 -11.38 -13.79
C PHE A 245 -17.35 -12.47 -12.93
N LEU A 246 -17.29 -13.72 -13.40
CA LEU A 246 -16.81 -14.87 -12.62
C LEU A 246 -15.63 -15.57 -13.29
N SER A 247 -14.53 -14.86 -13.48
CA SER A 247 -13.22 -15.53 -13.44
C SER A 247 -12.60 -15.21 -12.08
N ASP A 248 -12.19 -16.23 -11.33
CA ASP A 248 -11.58 -16.11 -9.99
C ASP A 248 -10.32 -15.20 -9.95
N THR A 249 -9.82 -14.80 -11.11
CA THR A 249 -8.55 -14.10 -11.31
C THR A 249 -8.68 -12.59 -11.45
N LEU A 250 -9.74 -12.12 -12.11
CA LEU A 250 -10.00 -10.69 -12.36
C LEU A 250 -11.49 -10.39 -12.33
N SER A 251 -11.86 -9.51 -11.42
CA SER A 251 -13.18 -8.89 -11.39
C SER A 251 -13.00 -7.38 -11.45
N TYR A 252 -13.52 -6.74 -12.51
CA TYR A 252 -13.58 -5.29 -12.57
C TYR A 252 -14.95 -4.81 -13.08
N ALA A 253 -15.45 -3.74 -12.47
CA ALA A 253 -16.66 -3.04 -12.90
C ALA A 253 -16.33 -1.58 -13.13
N VAL A 254 -16.83 -1.02 -14.23
CA VAL A 254 -16.80 0.43 -14.48
C VAL A 254 -18.19 0.98 -14.30
N TRP A 255 -18.34 1.91 -13.37
CA TRP A 255 -19.58 2.61 -13.08
C TRP A 255 -19.59 3.97 -13.77
N ASP A 256 -20.68 4.32 -14.44
CA ASP A 256 -21.00 5.71 -14.77
C ASP A 256 -21.81 6.30 -13.61
N LEU A 257 -21.16 7.15 -12.82
CA LEU A 257 -21.74 7.72 -11.60
C LEU A 257 -22.87 8.71 -11.90
N GLN A 258 -22.93 9.24 -13.12
CA GLN A 258 -23.98 10.17 -13.53
C GLN A 258 -25.28 9.43 -13.84
N SER A 259 -25.21 8.31 -14.58
CA SER A 259 -26.38 7.48 -14.88
C SER A 259 -26.70 6.47 -13.78
N GLY A 260 -25.75 6.18 -12.90
CA GLY A 260 -25.86 5.14 -11.88
C GLY A 260 -25.73 3.72 -12.42
N SER A 261 -25.30 3.55 -13.67
CA SER A 261 -25.23 2.25 -14.35
C SER A 261 -23.80 1.72 -14.45
N VAL A 262 -23.64 0.40 -14.41
CA VAL A 262 -22.38 -0.25 -14.79
C VAL A 262 -22.27 -0.31 -16.31
N LEU A 263 -21.14 0.14 -16.84
CA LEU A 263 -20.82 0.01 -18.25
C LEU A 263 -20.55 -1.47 -18.58
N PRO A 264 -20.93 -1.95 -19.77
CA PRO A 264 -20.63 -3.30 -20.20
C PRO A 264 -19.14 -3.59 -20.06
N ALA A 265 -18.80 -4.73 -19.44
CA ALA A 265 -17.43 -5.19 -19.35
C ALA A 265 -16.82 -5.19 -20.75
N GLN A 266 -15.66 -4.54 -20.90
CA GLN A 266 -14.99 -4.49 -22.18
C GLN A 266 -14.28 -5.83 -22.34
N LYS A 267 -14.90 -6.75 -23.08
CA LYS A 267 -14.37 -8.09 -23.34
C LYS A 267 -12.90 -8.06 -23.76
N ALA A 268 -12.51 -7.05 -24.55
CA ALA A 268 -11.13 -6.83 -24.97
C ALA A 268 -10.14 -6.62 -23.81
N LEU A 269 -10.55 -6.01 -22.69
CA LEU A 269 -9.65 -5.85 -21.53
C LEU A 269 -9.33 -7.19 -20.89
N GLN A 270 -10.28 -8.12 -20.78
CA GLN A 270 -10.01 -9.45 -20.21
C GLN A 270 -8.95 -10.23 -21.03
N GLU A 271 -8.88 -9.99 -22.34
CA GLU A 271 -7.90 -10.64 -23.22
C GLU A 271 -6.52 -9.94 -23.21
N ILE A 272 -6.46 -8.64 -22.87
CA ILE A 272 -5.22 -7.83 -22.96
C ILE A 272 -4.47 -7.75 -21.62
N ILE A 273 -5.16 -7.95 -20.49
CA ILE A 273 -4.58 -7.75 -19.14
C ILE A 273 -3.41 -8.70 -18.84
N TRP A 274 -3.34 -9.86 -19.50
CA TRP A 274 -2.25 -10.83 -19.31
C TRP A 274 -0.87 -10.25 -19.68
N ASP A 275 -0.82 -9.32 -20.64
CA ASP A 275 0.43 -8.74 -21.17
C ASP A 275 0.58 -7.23 -20.85
N SER A 276 -0.39 -6.64 -20.14
CA SER A 276 -0.52 -5.19 -19.99
C SER A 276 -0.77 -4.81 -18.53
N PRO A 277 0.27 -4.50 -17.74
CA PRO A 277 0.08 -4.12 -16.36
C PRO A 277 -0.31 -2.65 -16.23
N ARG A 278 -0.52 -1.90 -17.33
CA ARG A 278 -0.79 -0.45 -17.35
C ARG A 278 -2.16 -0.13 -17.95
N PHE A 279 -2.85 0.80 -17.33
CA PHE A 279 -4.17 1.27 -17.71
C PHE A 279 -4.20 2.78 -17.79
N SER A 280 -5.08 3.31 -18.64
CA SER A 280 -5.46 4.72 -18.64
C SER A 280 -6.92 4.89 -19.02
N TRP A 281 -7.52 6.00 -18.64
CA TRP A 281 -8.86 6.34 -19.12
C TRP A 281 -8.82 6.89 -20.55
N GLY A 282 -9.58 6.24 -21.42
CA GLY A 282 -9.98 6.74 -22.73
C GLY A 282 -11.24 7.61 -22.65
N LYS A 283 -11.88 7.81 -23.80
CA LYS A 283 -13.14 8.57 -23.88
C LYS A 283 -14.30 7.75 -23.32
N ASN A 284 -15.32 8.43 -22.79
CA ASN A 284 -16.59 7.82 -22.37
C ASN A 284 -16.44 6.67 -21.36
N GLY A 285 -15.48 6.77 -20.44
CA GLY A 285 -15.27 5.74 -19.42
C GLY A 285 -14.62 4.46 -19.94
N GLN A 286 -14.06 4.48 -21.15
CA GLN A 286 -13.28 3.36 -21.64
C GLN A 286 -11.97 3.23 -20.86
N LEU A 287 -11.65 2.03 -20.40
CA LEU A 287 -10.32 1.73 -19.87
C LEU A 287 -9.46 1.20 -21.00
N LEU A 288 -8.30 1.80 -21.21
CA LEU A 288 -7.33 1.40 -22.23
C LEU A 288 -6.19 0.70 -21.52
N ALA A 289 -5.97 -0.58 -21.85
CA ALA A 289 -4.78 -1.31 -21.42
C ALA A 289 -3.63 -1.02 -22.39
N HIS A 290 -2.43 -0.85 -21.85
CA HIS A 290 -1.21 -0.58 -22.62
C HIS A 290 -0.22 -1.74 -22.44
N PRO A 291 0.37 -2.24 -23.54
CA PRO A 291 1.32 -3.33 -23.47
C PRO A 291 2.53 -2.98 -22.61
N ALA A 292 3.08 -3.99 -21.95
CA ALA A 292 4.33 -3.88 -21.21
C ALA A 292 5.49 -3.49 -22.13
N GLN A 293 5.88 -2.22 -22.16
CA GLN A 293 7.13 -1.77 -22.76
C GLN A 293 8.20 -1.68 -21.68
N ASP A 294 9.35 -2.36 -21.86
CA ASP A 294 10.54 -2.43 -20.98
C ASP A 294 10.37 -1.70 -19.63
N GLU A 295 9.78 -2.42 -18.68
CA GLU A 295 8.97 -1.84 -17.59
C GLU A 295 9.75 -1.45 -16.33
N SER A 296 11.06 -1.72 -16.27
CA SER A 296 11.82 -1.44 -15.07
C SER A 296 11.80 0.06 -14.76
N ALA A 297 11.24 0.43 -13.60
CA ALA A 297 11.16 1.78 -13.05
C ALA A 297 10.13 2.75 -13.67
N GLN A 298 9.06 2.23 -14.29
CA GLN A 298 7.93 3.08 -14.66
C GLN A 298 7.11 3.53 -13.43
N PRO A 299 6.43 4.68 -13.48
CA PRO A 299 5.50 5.08 -12.43
C PRO A 299 4.36 4.06 -12.29
N VAL A 300 4.07 3.67 -11.05
CA VAL A 300 2.89 2.86 -10.70
C VAL A 300 1.60 3.65 -10.93
N GLY A 301 1.67 4.98 -10.79
CA GLY A 301 0.59 5.89 -11.10
C GLY A 301 -0.43 6.08 -9.96
N LEU A 302 -1.34 7.01 -10.19
CA LEU A 302 -2.40 7.42 -9.25
C LEU A 302 -3.77 7.09 -9.85
N PRO A 303 -4.33 5.89 -9.59
CA PRO A 303 -5.64 5.53 -10.13
C PRO A 303 -6.72 6.50 -9.63
N LEU A 304 -6.55 7.10 -8.45
CA LEU A 304 -7.48 8.07 -7.87
C LEU A 304 -7.38 9.49 -8.46
N GLN A 305 -6.44 9.78 -9.37
CA GLN A 305 -6.32 11.09 -10.03
C GLN A 305 -6.57 11.05 -11.54
N GLY A 306 -7.04 9.91 -12.08
CA GLY A 306 -7.29 9.75 -13.52
C GLY A 306 -6.03 9.67 -14.38
N GLN A 307 -4.85 9.60 -13.77
CA GLN A 307 -3.60 9.34 -14.47
C GLN A 307 -3.52 7.87 -14.92
N GLY A 308 -2.55 7.55 -15.77
CA GLY A 308 -2.23 6.15 -16.03
C GLY A 308 -1.80 5.44 -14.75
N PHE A 309 -2.21 4.19 -14.56
CA PHE A 309 -1.95 3.40 -13.35
C PHE A 309 -1.64 1.94 -13.70
N THR A 310 -1.01 1.21 -12.78
CA THR A 310 -0.74 -0.23 -12.93
C THR A 310 -1.57 -1.10 -11.99
N LEU A 311 -1.48 -2.43 -12.13
CA LEU A 311 -1.97 -3.40 -11.11
C LEU A 311 -1.09 -3.47 -9.85
N TRP A 312 0.06 -2.79 -9.84
CA TRP A 312 0.95 -2.70 -8.68
C TRP A 312 0.49 -1.65 -7.66
N GLN A 313 -0.81 -1.64 -7.38
CA GLN A 313 -1.44 -0.78 -6.37
C GLN A 313 -1.20 -1.33 -4.96
N PRO A 314 -1.61 -0.65 -3.87
CA PRO A 314 -1.67 -1.26 -2.56
C PRO A 314 -2.23 -2.68 -2.58
N GLY A 315 -1.48 -3.64 -2.04
CA GLY A 315 -1.84 -5.04 -2.14
C GLY A 315 -0.94 -5.95 -1.32
N LEU A 316 -1.06 -7.25 -1.57
CA LEU A 316 -0.61 -8.31 -0.69
C LEU A 316 0.25 -9.28 -1.44
N ILE A 317 1.34 -9.69 -0.80
CA ILE A 317 2.12 -10.85 -1.25
C ILE A 317 1.98 -11.96 -0.25
N GLN A 318 1.62 -13.13 -0.75
CA GLN A 318 1.48 -14.35 0.03
C GLN A 318 2.33 -15.46 -0.59
N PRO A 319 3.12 -16.20 0.21
CA PRO A 319 3.75 -17.43 -0.25
C PRO A 319 2.66 -18.49 -0.46
N GLN A 320 2.73 -19.21 -1.58
CA GLN A 320 1.88 -20.35 -1.85
C GLN A 320 2.49 -21.60 -1.23
N ASN A 321 1.79 -22.17 -0.24
CA ASN A 321 2.22 -23.37 0.43
C ASN A 321 1.96 -24.62 -0.43
N GLY A 322 2.77 -25.67 -0.22
CA GLY A 322 2.55 -26.99 -0.84
C GLY A 322 3.21 -27.21 -2.20
N LEU A 323 3.96 -26.23 -2.71
CA LEU A 323 4.75 -26.37 -3.94
C LEU A 323 6.24 -26.59 -3.61
N LEU A 324 6.93 -27.34 -4.48
CA LEU A 324 8.37 -27.61 -4.34
C LEU A 324 9.23 -26.36 -4.58
N GLN A 325 8.69 -25.38 -5.31
CA GLN A 325 9.33 -24.08 -5.56
C GLN A 325 8.51 -22.99 -4.89
N PRO A 326 9.15 -22.01 -4.23
CA PRO A 326 8.45 -20.89 -3.62
C PRO A 326 7.75 -20.09 -4.72
N ARG A 327 6.43 -20.15 -4.75
CA ARG A 327 5.61 -19.27 -5.58
C ARG A 327 4.97 -18.21 -4.70
N PHE A 328 4.83 -17.03 -5.25
CA PHE A 328 4.17 -15.92 -4.58
C PHE A 328 2.93 -15.55 -5.37
N SER A 329 1.86 -15.23 -4.66
CA SER A 329 0.70 -14.57 -5.25
C SER A 329 0.64 -13.11 -4.83
N TRP A 330 0.33 -12.25 -5.78
CA TRP A 330 -0.04 -10.87 -5.63
C TRP A 330 -1.56 -10.76 -5.62
N SER A 331 -2.13 -10.00 -4.68
CA SER A 331 -3.54 -9.66 -4.67
C SER A 331 -3.73 -8.18 -4.36
N THR A 332 -4.61 -7.51 -5.09
CA THR A 332 -4.91 -6.09 -4.90
C THR A 332 -6.39 -5.81 -5.17
N THR A 333 -6.94 -4.88 -4.41
CA THR A 333 -8.28 -4.31 -4.63
C THR A 333 -8.17 -2.79 -4.55
N PHE A 334 -8.57 -2.10 -5.61
CA PHE A 334 -8.47 -0.64 -5.66
C PHE A 334 -9.53 0.00 -6.56
N PHE A 335 -9.79 1.28 -6.30
CA PHE A 335 -10.58 2.12 -7.19
C PHE A 335 -9.69 2.91 -8.13
N ALA A 336 -10.16 3.11 -9.37
CA ALA A 336 -9.65 4.10 -10.29
C ALA A 336 -10.76 5.08 -10.68
N TRP A 337 -10.47 6.37 -10.62
CA TRP A 337 -11.37 7.44 -11.03
C TRP A 337 -10.98 7.93 -12.41
N SER A 338 -11.96 8.18 -13.27
CA SER A 338 -11.70 8.92 -14.50
C SER A 338 -11.32 10.38 -14.19
N PRO A 339 -10.51 11.04 -15.05
CA PRO A 339 -10.13 12.44 -14.86
C PRO A 339 -11.31 13.40 -14.70
N ASP A 340 -12.42 13.12 -15.38
CA ASP A 340 -13.65 13.92 -15.31
C ASP A 340 -14.52 13.61 -14.09
N ARG A 341 -14.16 12.60 -13.29
CA ARG A 341 -14.88 12.08 -12.11
C ARG A 341 -16.25 11.49 -12.42
N ARG A 342 -16.55 11.24 -13.69
CA ARG A 342 -17.82 10.62 -14.09
C ARG A 342 -17.79 9.11 -13.93
N TYR A 343 -16.63 8.50 -14.12
CA TYR A 343 -16.49 7.06 -14.14
C TYR A 343 -15.63 6.58 -12.97
N LEU A 344 -16.01 5.43 -12.42
CA LEU A 344 -15.30 4.76 -11.36
C LEU A 344 -15.11 3.29 -11.72
N ALA A 345 -13.86 2.85 -11.81
CA ALA A 345 -13.54 1.45 -11.90
C ALA A 345 -13.22 0.88 -10.51
N LEU A 346 -13.82 -0.26 -10.17
CA LEU A 346 -13.38 -1.10 -9.06
C LEU A 346 -12.61 -2.27 -9.66
N PHE A 347 -11.36 -2.46 -9.22
CA PHE A 347 -10.53 -3.60 -9.58
C PHE A 347 -10.38 -4.52 -8.38
N ALA A 348 -10.55 -5.81 -8.59
CA ALA A 348 -10.10 -6.88 -7.71
C ALA A 348 -9.31 -7.88 -8.56
N TRP A 349 -8.03 -8.07 -8.23
CA TRP A 349 -7.10 -8.84 -9.05
C TRP A 349 -6.23 -9.74 -8.19
N SER A 350 -5.98 -10.96 -8.66
CA SER A 350 -4.99 -11.86 -8.09
C SER A 350 -4.16 -12.53 -9.19
N SER A 351 -2.84 -12.60 -8.99
CA SER A 351 -1.89 -13.19 -9.94
C SER A 351 -0.75 -13.90 -9.21
N HIS A 352 -0.11 -14.87 -9.85
CA HIS A 352 1.24 -15.29 -9.51
C HIS A 352 2.25 -14.20 -9.83
N VAL A 353 3.31 -14.11 -9.03
CA VAL A 353 4.41 -13.17 -9.24
C VAL A 353 5.63 -13.93 -9.72
N GLU A 354 6.16 -13.53 -10.88
CA GLU A 354 7.37 -14.10 -11.49
C GLU A 354 8.58 -13.19 -11.31
N HIS A 355 9.77 -13.79 -11.18
CA HIS A 355 11.02 -13.04 -11.03
C HIS A 355 11.43 -12.33 -12.33
N LEU A 356 12.26 -11.27 -12.23
CA LEU A 356 12.74 -10.52 -13.41
C LEU A 356 13.48 -11.38 -14.44
N ASN A 357 14.15 -12.45 -13.98
CA ASN A 357 14.99 -13.31 -14.81
C ASN A 357 14.24 -14.54 -15.34
N GLU A 358 12.98 -14.71 -14.98
CA GLU A 358 12.16 -15.82 -15.46
C GLU A 358 11.45 -15.39 -16.75
N HIS A 359 11.55 -16.23 -17.78
CA HIS A 359 10.75 -16.03 -18.98
C HIS A 359 9.30 -16.41 -18.66
N LEU A 360 8.38 -15.45 -18.83
CA LEU A 360 6.93 -15.72 -18.84
C LEU A 360 6.68 -16.94 -19.72
N SER A 361 6.16 -18.02 -19.14
CA SER A 361 5.75 -19.17 -19.93
C SER A 361 4.62 -18.73 -20.84
N ALA A 362 4.87 -18.74 -22.16
CA ALA A 362 3.90 -18.34 -23.18
C ALA A 362 2.71 -19.32 -23.31
N THR A 363 2.66 -20.37 -22.49
CA THR A 363 1.55 -21.31 -22.47
C THR A 363 0.34 -20.61 -21.84
N PRO A 364 -0.80 -20.51 -22.54
CA PRO A 364 -2.02 -19.98 -21.95
C PRO A 364 -2.32 -20.75 -20.66
N PRO A 365 -2.72 -20.09 -19.57
CA PRO A 365 -3.06 -20.79 -18.34
C PRO A 365 -4.14 -21.82 -18.64
N GLU A 366 -3.96 -23.06 -18.14
CA GLU A 366 -5.09 -23.97 -17.99
C GLU A 366 -6.19 -23.24 -17.19
N THR A 367 -7.46 -23.58 -17.43
CA THR A 367 -8.65 -22.81 -17.02
C THR A 367 -8.85 -22.55 -15.51
N ASN A 368 -7.87 -22.84 -14.64
CA ASN A 368 -7.89 -22.60 -13.20
C ASN A 368 -6.57 -22.04 -12.64
N VAL A 369 -5.65 -21.58 -13.50
CA VAL A 369 -4.35 -21.05 -13.05
C VAL A 369 -4.43 -19.52 -12.97
N LEU A 370 -3.93 -18.95 -11.86
CA LEU A 370 -3.85 -17.49 -11.73
C LEU A 370 -2.94 -16.91 -12.85
N PRO A 371 -3.23 -15.71 -13.37
CA PRO A 371 -2.31 -14.98 -14.24
C PRO A 371 -0.92 -14.93 -13.64
N SER A 372 0.11 -14.94 -14.47
CA SER A 372 1.44 -14.50 -14.04
C SER A 372 1.63 -13.02 -14.33
N ILE A 373 2.24 -12.29 -13.39
CA ILE A 373 2.74 -10.93 -13.60
C ILE A 373 4.22 -10.88 -13.23
N ARG A 374 5.04 -10.19 -14.02
CA ARG A 374 6.45 -9.97 -13.68
C ARG A 374 6.57 -8.96 -12.56
N VAL A 375 7.46 -9.22 -11.60
CA VAL A 375 7.79 -8.24 -10.55
C VAL A 375 8.04 -6.85 -11.14
N HIS A 376 7.47 -5.84 -10.48
CA HIS A 376 7.55 -4.45 -10.94
C HIS A 376 8.98 -3.90 -11.00
N ASP A 377 9.82 -4.22 -10.00
CA ASP A 377 11.13 -3.59 -9.83
C ASP A 377 12.12 -4.45 -9.03
N ASN A 378 13.34 -3.90 -8.88
CA ASN A 378 14.44 -4.57 -8.18
C ASN A 378 14.21 -4.69 -6.68
N ALA A 379 13.42 -3.81 -6.05
CA ALA A 379 13.09 -3.92 -4.64
C ALA A 379 12.20 -5.12 -4.38
N LEU A 380 11.12 -5.27 -5.14
CA LEU A 380 10.26 -6.43 -5.02
C LEU A 380 11.02 -7.71 -5.36
N ASN A 381 11.78 -7.73 -6.46
CA ASN A 381 12.57 -8.90 -6.85
C ASN A 381 13.53 -9.35 -5.74
N SER A 382 14.24 -8.41 -5.11
CA SER A 382 15.16 -8.68 -4.00
C SER A 382 14.44 -9.26 -2.79
N LEU A 383 13.24 -8.77 -2.49
CA LEU A 383 12.39 -9.28 -1.42
C LEU A 383 11.91 -10.71 -1.69
N LEU A 384 11.49 -11.00 -2.92
CA LEU A 384 11.07 -12.35 -3.31
C LEU A 384 12.22 -13.37 -3.14
N ILE A 385 13.44 -13.01 -3.57
CA ILE A 385 14.63 -13.86 -3.43
C ILE A 385 14.96 -14.14 -1.94
N GLN A 386 14.76 -13.16 -1.06
CA GLN A 386 15.04 -13.30 0.37
C GLN A 386 14.00 -14.13 1.12
N GLY A 387 12.86 -14.45 0.50
CA GLY A 387 11.69 -14.96 1.22
C GLY A 387 10.94 -13.77 1.85
N PRO A 388 10.04 -13.13 1.09
CA PRO A 388 9.40 -11.87 1.45
C PRO A 388 8.43 -12.02 2.63
N GLY A 389 8.21 -13.25 3.13
CA GLY A 389 7.13 -13.55 4.06
C GLY A 389 5.77 -13.04 3.55
N THR A 390 4.75 -13.14 4.40
CA THR A 390 3.48 -12.48 4.15
C THR A 390 3.60 -11.00 4.54
N GLY A 391 3.14 -10.10 3.68
CA GLY A 391 3.19 -8.65 3.93
C GLY A 391 2.22 -7.85 3.08
N SER A 392 2.01 -6.60 3.48
CA SER A 392 1.32 -5.58 2.70
C SER A 392 2.34 -4.68 2.01
N TYR A 393 2.10 -4.35 0.74
CA TYR A 393 3.03 -3.66 -0.13
C TYR A 393 2.33 -2.49 -0.80
N ALA A 394 3.04 -1.36 -0.88
CA ALA A 394 2.54 -0.18 -1.53
C ALA A 394 3.69 0.59 -2.18
N TRP A 395 3.61 0.77 -3.49
CA TRP A 395 4.50 1.65 -4.21
C TRP A 395 4.08 3.09 -4.04
N ARG A 396 5.07 3.96 -3.87
CA ARG A 396 4.84 5.38 -4.04
C ARG A 396 4.45 5.60 -5.52
N PRO A 397 3.46 6.45 -5.80
CA PRO A 397 2.93 6.58 -7.16
C PRO A 397 3.94 6.92 -8.26
N ASP A 398 5.05 7.58 -7.90
CA ASP A 398 6.17 7.85 -8.82
C ASP A 398 7.04 6.63 -9.15
N GLY A 399 6.78 5.47 -8.54
CA GLY A 399 7.49 4.20 -8.75
C GLY A 399 8.89 4.15 -8.13
N ARG A 400 9.29 5.13 -7.32
CA ARG A 400 10.67 5.22 -6.78
C ARG A 400 10.86 4.54 -5.44
N LEU A 401 9.78 4.44 -4.65
CA LEU A 401 9.80 3.81 -3.33
C LEU A 401 8.81 2.67 -3.24
N LEU A 402 9.23 1.58 -2.61
CA LEU A 402 8.36 0.51 -2.16
C LEU A 402 8.29 0.53 -0.64
N ALA A 403 7.09 0.67 -0.10
CA ALA A 403 6.81 0.41 1.30
C ALA A 403 6.32 -1.03 1.46
N ARG A 404 6.87 -1.74 2.45
CA ARG A 404 6.44 -3.06 2.88
C ARG A 404 6.12 -3.02 4.37
N TYR A 405 4.93 -3.46 4.74
CA TYR A 405 4.65 -3.79 6.13
C TYR A 405 4.85 -5.29 6.37
N ASN A 406 5.80 -5.61 7.25
CA ASN A 406 6.14 -6.98 7.63
C ASN A 406 5.31 -7.38 8.86
N PHE A 407 4.35 -8.30 8.68
CA PHE A 407 3.45 -8.73 9.75
C PHE A 407 4.19 -9.39 10.93
N SER A 408 5.16 -10.25 10.64
CA SER A 408 5.90 -10.99 11.68
C SER A 408 6.83 -10.08 12.49
N ALA A 409 7.44 -9.10 11.84
CA ALA A 409 8.39 -8.18 12.47
C ALA A 409 7.74 -6.87 12.95
N THR A 410 6.43 -6.71 12.73
CA THR A 410 5.63 -5.52 13.09
C THR A 410 6.34 -4.20 12.76
N ARG A 411 6.83 -4.07 11.52
CA ARG A 411 7.60 -2.89 11.08
C ARG A 411 7.33 -2.57 9.62
N ILE A 412 7.42 -1.29 9.29
CA ILE A 412 7.45 -0.83 7.91
C ILE A 412 8.90 -0.80 7.44
N GLU A 413 9.15 -1.27 6.24
CA GLU A 413 10.43 -1.23 5.56
C GLU A 413 10.26 -0.47 4.26
N LEU A 414 11.17 0.47 3.98
CA LEU A 414 11.16 1.26 2.77
C LEU A 414 12.35 0.87 1.91
N TYR A 415 12.11 0.68 0.62
CA TYR A 415 13.08 0.24 -0.35
C TYR A 415 13.14 1.22 -1.52
N ASP A 416 14.34 1.42 -2.03
CA ASP A 416 14.56 2.07 -3.32
C ASP A 416 14.23 1.09 -4.45
N CYS A 417 13.23 1.42 -5.27
CA CYS A 417 12.75 0.51 -6.33
C CYS A 417 13.82 0.21 -7.39
N ALA A 418 14.71 1.17 -7.69
CA ALA A 418 15.69 1.04 -8.74
C ALA A 418 16.84 0.10 -8.37
N THR A 419 17.32 0.16 -7.12
CA THR A 419 18.47 -0.61 -6.63
C THR A 419 18.08 -1.83 -5.82
N GLY A 420 16.86 -1.86 -5.29
CA GLY A 420 16.41 -2.83 -4.29
C GLY A 420 17.02 -2.65 -2.90
N ALA A 421 17.76 -1.56 -2.68
CA ALA A 421 18.35 -1.28 -1.38
C ALA A 421 17.28 -0.90 -0.36
N ARG A 422 17.35 -1.47 0.84
CA ARG A 422 16.54 -1.04 1.98
C ARG A 422 17.03 0.32 2.47
N LEU A 423 16.19 1.33 2.35
CA LEU A 423 16.49 2.71 2.75
C LEU A 423 16.23 2.93 4.24
N ARG A 424 15.08 2.45 4.73
CA ARG A 424 14.62 2.74 6.09
C ARG A 424 13.85 1.59 6.69
N THR A 425 13.91 1.48 8.02
CA THR A 425 13.04 0.61 8.81
C THR A 425 12.38 1.42 9.91
N ILE A 426 11.07 1.30 10.00
CA ILE A 426 10.19 2.01 10.90
C ILE A 426 9.54 0.97 11.80
N THR A 427 9.91 0.94 13.07
CA THR A 427 9.25 0.07 14.04
C THR A 427 7.85 0.59 14.32
N VAL A 428 6.84 -0.25 14.11
CA VAL A 428 5.48 0.07 14.48
C VAL A 428 5.24 -0.55 15.85
N LYS A 429 4.84 0.26 16.83
CA LYS A 429 4.44 -0.26 18.14
C LYS A 429 2.99 -0.74 18.02
N PRO A 430 2.72 -2.06 18.02
CA PRO A 430 1.35 -2.52 18.13
C PRO A 430 0.77 -1.99 19.44
N GLY A 431 -0.53 -1.69 19.48
CA GLY A 431 -1.19 -1.41 20.74
C GLY A 431 -0.96 -2.52 21.75
N GLN A 432 -0.89 -2.19 23.05
CA GLN A 432 -0.67 -3.21 24.09
C GLN A 432 -1.71 -4.35 24.08
N ASP A 433 -2.88 -4.12 23.47
CA ASP A 433 -3.97 -5.10 23.35
C ASP A 433 -3.87 -6.07 22.16
N THR A 434 -2.87 -5.97 21.28
CA THR A 434 -2.80 -6.84 20.08
C THR A 434 -2.20 -8.23 20.35
N LYS A 435 -2.10 -8.68 21.61
CA LYS A 435 -1.30 -9.86 21.96
C LYS A 435 -1.78 -11.18 21.35
N THR A 436 -2.96 -11.27 20.75
CA THR A 436 -3.47 -12.55 20.24
C THR A 436 -4.38 -12.45 19.02
N VAL A 437 -4.26 -11.45 18.15
CA VAL A 437 -4.95 -11.58 16.84
C VAL A 437 -4.12 -12.59 16.03
N PRO A 438 -4.61 -13.83 15.82
CA PRO A 438 -3.86 -14.80 15.03
C PRO A 438 -3.62 -14.16 13.66
N LEU A 439 -2.38 -14.25 13.15
CA LEU A 439 -2.12 -13.92 11.75
C LEU A 439 -3.19 -14.63 10.92
N PRO A 440 -3.92 -13.91 10.07
CA PRO A 440 -5.02 -14.51 9.36
C PRO A 440 -4.47 -15.65 8.50
N GLN A 441 -4.78 -16.88 8.90
CA GLN A 441 -4.39 -18.08 8.17
C GLN A 441 -5.16 -18.22 6.85
N SER A 442 -6.16 -17.36 6.62
CA SER A 442 -7.09 -17.43 5.50
C SER A 442 -7.44 -16.04 4.94
N GLY A 443 -6.47 -15.33 4.35
CA GLY A 443 -6.76 -14.23 3.41
C GLY A 443 -7.53 -13.00 3.93
N VAL A 444 -7.64 -12.79 5.25
CA VAL A 444 -8.24 -11.56 5.81
C VAL A 444 -7.39 -10.36 5.44
N ASP A 445 -8.02 -9.28 4.96
CA ASP A 445 -7.46 -7.96 4.61
C ASP A 445 -6.25 -7.60 5.49
N PRO A 446 -5.02 -7.94 5.03
CA PRO A 446 -3.80 -7.75 5.76
C PRO A 446 -3.41 -6.28 5.65
N GLY A 447 -3.97 -5.46 6.53
CA GLY A 447 -3.62 -4.06 6.73
C GLY A 447 -3.43 -3.19 5.47
N VAL A 448 -4.35 -2.25 5.26
CA VAL A 448 -4.20 -1.25 4.20
C VAL A 448 -2.88 -0.48 4.38
N LEU A 449 -2.04 -0.52 3.35
CA LEU A 449 -0.83 0.28 3.23
C LEU A 449 -1.01 1.16 2.00
N GLN A 450 -1.11 2.47 2.17
CA GLN A 450 -1.47 3.36 1.06
C GLN A 450 -0.68 4.66 1.12
N TRP A 451 -0.04 5.03 0.02
CA TRP A 451 0.58 6.35 -0.11
C TRP A 451 -0.47 7.43 -0.37
N SER A 452 -0.25 8.62 0.18
CA SER A 452 -1.02 9.80 -0.17
C SER A 452 -0.80 10.19 -1.63
N THR A 453 -1.77 10.92 -2.18
CA THR A 453 -1.74 11.29 -3.60
C THR A 453 -0.68 12.36 -3.93
N ASP A 454 -0.18 13.07 -2.92
CA ASP A 454 0.94 14.01 -3.04
C ASP A 454 2.31 13.36 -2.75
N ASN A 455 2.35 12.04 -2.54
CA ASN A 455 3.56 11.24 -2.30
C ASN A 455 4.30 11.53 -0.97
N THR A 456 3.70 12.26 -0.04
CA THR A 456 4.37 12.72 1.19
C THR A 456 4.01 11.92 2.46
N HIS A 457 2.88 11.21 2.45
CA HIS A 457 2.38 10.45 3.60
C HIS A 457 2.17 8.98 3.23
N LEU A 458 2.31 8.12 4.25
CA LEU A 458 2.01 6.70 4.15
C LEU A 458 0.98 6.34 5.23
N LEU A 459 -0.21 5.92 4.81
CA LEU A 459 -1.25 5.40 5.68
C LEU A 459 -1.00 3.91 5.91
N LEU A 460 -0.95 3.52 7.19
CA LEU A 460 -0.88 2.13 7.63
C LEU A 460 -2.09 1.81 8.51
N VAL A 461 -2.63 0.62 8.33
CA VAL A 461 -3.88 0.18 8.94
C VAL A 461 -3.59 -1.19 9.58
N LEU A 462 -3.35 -1.26 10.89
CA LEU A 462 -3.12 -2.50 11.67
C LEU A 462 -4.25 -2.95 12.62
N GLY A 463 -4.99 -4.00 12.28
CA GLY A 463 -5.96 -4.63 13.19
C GLY A 463 -7.14 -3.75 13.62
N ASN A 464 -7.09 -3.15 14.81
CA ASN A 464 -8.08 -2.15 15.25
C ASN A 464 -7.44 -0.75 15.38
N LYS A 465 -6.28 -0.52 14.76
CA LYS A 465 -5.52 0.73 14.85
C LYS A 465 -5.14 1.25 13.48
N LEU A 466 -5.55 2.46 13.20
CA LEU A 466 -5.14 3.22 12.04
C LEU A 466 -3.92 4.06 12.43
N GLN A 467 -2.87 4.08 11.62
CA GLN A 467 -1.67 4.87 11.86
C GLN A 467 -1.25 5.61 10.58
N GLN A 468 -1.34 6.93 10.59
CA GLN A 468 -0.77 7.75 9.53
C GLN A 468 0.70 8.05 9.87
N VAL A 469 1.61 7.68 8.97
CA VAL A 469 3.03 8.03 9.06
C VAL A 469 3.23 9.28 8.20
N SER A 470 3.40 10.43 8.86
CA SER A 470 3.70 11.71 8.24
C SER A 470 5.19 11.87 8.01
N GLU A 471 5.54 12.48 6.88
CA GLU A 471 6.90 12.81 6.46
C GLU A 471 7.87 11.62 6.50
N VAL A 472 8.03 10.97 5.36
CA VAL A 472 9.21 10.14 5.10
C VAL A 472 10.23 11.01 4.35
N PRO A 473 11.05 11.83 5.04
CA PRO A 473 12.20 12.43 4.39
C PRO A 473 13.10 11.27 3.93
N LEU A 474 13.40 11.28 2.64
CA LEU A 474 14.40 10.40 2.02
C LEU A 474 15.78 11.04 2.09
#